data_AF-A0AAU0Y8T3-F1
#
_entry.id   AF-A0AAU0Y8T3-F1
#
_cell.length_a   1.000
_cell.length_b   1.000
_cell.length_c   1.000
_cell.angle_alpha   90.00
_cell.angle_beta   90.00
_cell.angle_gamma   90.00
#
_symmetry.space_group_name_H-M   'P 1'
#
loop_
_entity.id
_entity.type
_entity.pdbx_description
1 polymer ?
#
loop_
_entity_poly.entity_id
_entity_poly.type
_entity_poly.pdbx_seq_one_letter_code
_entity_poly.pdbx_strand_id
1 'polypeptide(L)'
;MPTHMGYPGVYIEELPSSIRTIASVTTSVTAFVGHTRRGPLNQPVRVSSFADFERRFGGLTSQSAVSYAVHQFFGNGGTVAVVVRVAKSGTGEDACVTLHSTEGHSECPVLEVHAKEPGVWGSGLRVAVDHDTPDPDKTFNLQILDAHGGARESFTGLSMNAGHGRYVETVVNAGSSLVRVKVLDEGRPDPSGTVSKPFAAELPDLNIELRVKFGDVEREFTLYEPDRDGEPPSNVTELALLLERKLRALPDAPGERAFAGAEVTAFARRLQVVAGSVDPDDVVRFIGECANDLGLEASVNPPVFPLQGGKDGDPPGPRDLIGSEVRKTGVQALRDVDDVNLLALPELAAYESTEDMVTVLSAAEQLCQERRIFLLVDSPSTWGSVDAARAGIGAFDPVRSNHAGLYFPHLQFTDPLTGRLRSFPPSGAVAGVIARTDGERGVWKAAAGTEARLAGVRSLAVKLTDRENGLLNPLGINCLRTFPVVGPLVWGARTLEGADALDSEWKYVPVRRLALHVEESLHRGLQWVVFEPNSEQLWQQIRLKASAYLNDLFRQGAFKGGTPREAYFVKCDKDTTTDADIDAGVVNIVIGIAPVKPAEFVIVKIQQMAGQFDLS
;
A
#
# COMPACT_ATOMS: atom_id res chain seq x y z
N MET A 1 -70.64 -34.33 -15.17
CA MET A 1 -70.04 -33.58 -16.29
C MET A 1 -70.00 -32.11 -15.87
N PRO A 2 -68.91 -31.33 -16.07
CA PRO A 2 -68.18 -31.27 -17.34
C PRO A 2 -66.64 -31.04 -17.26
N THR A 3 -66.01 -31.40 -18.38
CA THR A 3 -64.84 -30.80 -19.06
C THR A 3 -63.50 -30.67 -18.34
N HIS A 4 -62.61 -31.62 -18.68
CA HIS A 4 -61.21 -31.31 -18.99
C HIS A 4 -61.13 -30.09 -19.92
N MET A 5 -60.42 -29.04 -19.49
CA MET A 5 -59.73 -28.14 -20.41
C MET A 5 -58.24 -28.49 -20.35
N GLY A 6 -57.76 -29.16 -21.40
CA GLY A 6 -56.34 -29.24 -21.67
C GLY A 6 -55.88 -27.93 -22.30
N TYR A 7 -55.07 -27.18 -21.57
CA TYR A 7 -54.18 -26.21 -22.18
C TYR A 7 -52.78 -26.83 -22.20
N PRO A 8 -52.12 -26.97 -23.36
CA PRO A 8 -50.73 -27.37 -23.41
C PRO A 8 -49.88 -26.23 -22.84
N GLY A 9 -49.51 -26.35 -21.57
CA GLY A 9 -48.50 -25.50 -20.95
C GLY A 9 -47.10 -26.05 -21.29
N VAL A 10 -46.20 -25.18 -21.74
CA VAL A 10 -44.77 -25.50 -21.76
C VAL A 10 -44.30 -25.43 -20.31
N TYR A 11 -44.02 -26.59 -19.71
CA TYR A 11 -43.31 -26.67 -18.44
C TYR A 11 -41.83 -26.45 -18.74
N ILE A 12 -41.35 -25.22 -18.54
CA ILE A 12 -39.92 -24.97 -18.45
C ILE A 12 -39.53 -25.35 -17.02
N GLU A 13 -39.09 -26.59 -16.84
CA GLU A 13 -38.29 -26.94 -15.69
C GLU A 13 -36.88 -26.43 -15.98
N GLU A 14 -36.56 -25.22 -15.51
CA GLU A 14 -35.17 -24.79 -15.44
C GLU A 14 -34.46 -25.72 -14.46
N LEU A 15 -33.84 -26.78 -14.98
CA LEU A 15 -32.74 -27.43 -14.28
C LEU A 15 -31.76 -26.30 -13.97
N PRO A 16 -31.47 -25.97 -12.70
CA PRO A 16 -30.43 -25.01 -12.39
C PRO A 16 -29.11 -25.61 -12.85
N SER A 17 -28.75 -25.31 -14.09
CA SER A 17 -27.43 -25.55 -14.62
C SER A 17 -26.52 -24.48 -14.04
N SER A 18 -26.32 -24.51 -12.72
CA SER A 18 -25.21 -23.78 -12.13
C SER A 18 -23.96 -24.58 -12.42
N ILE A 19 -23.45 -24.47 -13.65
CA ILE A 19 -22.10 -24.92 -13.99
C ILE A 19 -21.16 -24.02 -13.19
N ARG A 20 -20.89 -24.40 -11.93
CA ARG A 20 -19.89 -23.74 -11.09
C ARG A 20 -18.52 -24.25 -11.56
N THR A 21 -17.92 -23.51 -12.49
CA THR A 21 -16.56 -23.77 -12.99
C THR A 21 -15.54 -23.31 -11.96
N ILE A 22 -14.47 -24.08 -11.79
CA ILE A 22 -13.34 -23.69 -10.95
C ILE A 22 -12.42 -22.80 -11.80
N ALA A 23 -12.21 -21.56 -11.37
CA ALA A 23 -11.31 -20.63 -12.02
C ALA A 23 -9.89 -20.74 -11.45
N SER A 24 -8.88 -20.62 -12.31
CA SER A 24 -7.48 -20.48 -11.90
C SER A 24 -7.28 -19.17 -11.13
N VAL A 25 -6.59 -19.25 -10.00
CA VAL A 25 -6.18 -18.06 -9.23
C VAL A 25 -4.93 -17.38 -9.84
N THR A 26 -4.61 -16.18 -9.34
CA THR A 26 -3.34 -15.51 -9.66
C THR A 26 -2.13 -16.38 -9.27
N THR A 27 -0.97 -16.16 -9.91
CA THR A 27 0.22 -16.98 -9.66
C THR A 27 1.43 -16.19 -9.16
N SER A 28 1.42 -14.86 -9.31
CA SER A 28 2.61 -14.01 -9.15
C SER A 28 2.37 -12.68 -8.44
N VAL A 29 1.22 -12.49 -7.78
CA VAL A 29 1.02 -11.34 -6.88
C VAL A 29 2.05 -11.46 -5.75
N THR A 30 2.96 -10.49 -5.69
CA THR A 30 4.12 -10.56 -4.79
C THR A 30 3.96 -9.60 -3.63
N ALA A 31 3.98 -10.11 -2.40
CA ALA A 31 4.02 -9.31 -1.20
C ALA A 31 5.46 -8.91 -0.85
N PHE A 32 5.66 -7.62 -0.57
CA PHE A 32 6.88 -7.06 -0.01
C PHE A 32 6.57 -6.45 1.35
N VAL A 33 7.23 -6.95 2.40
CA VAL A 33 7.06 -6.46 3.77
C VAL A 33 8.37 -5.85 4.24
N GLY A 34 8.33 -4.59 4.66
CA GLY A 34 9.53 -3.90 5.17
C GLY A 34 9.40 -2.38 5.13
N HIS A 35 10.54 -1.69 5.20
CA HIS A 35 10.57 -0.24 5.39
C HIS A 35 10.21 0.52 4.11
N THR A 36 9.47 1.63 4.24
CA THR A 36 9.26 2.63 3.17
C THR A 36 9.19 4.03 3.79
N ARG A 37 9.42 5.07 2.97
CA ARG A 37 9.44 6.47 3.44
C ARG A 37 8.09 6.95 3.95
N ARG A 38 7.01 6.58 3.25
CA ARG A 38 5.62 6.91 3.62
C ARG A 38 4.69 5.74 3.34
N GLY A 39 3.39 5.93 3.59
CA GLY A 39 2.33 4.96 3.36
C GLY A 39 1.84 4.33 4.66
N PRO A 40 0.68 3.64 4.63
CA PRO A 40 0.02 3.16 5.84
C PRO A 40 0.88 2.09 6.53
N LEU A 41 1.15 2.30 7.82
CA LEU A 41 1.89 1.34 8.62
C LEU A 41 1.05 0.08 8.84
N ASN A 42 1.67 -1.08 8.62
CA ASN A 42 1.09 -2.40 8.84
C ASN A 42 -0.19 -2.69 8.03
N GLN A 43 -0.46 -1.93 6.96
CA GLN A 43 -1.60 -2.21 6.08
C GLN A 43 -1.10 -2.67 4.71
N PRO A 44 -1.67 -3.75 4.17
CA PRO A 44 -1.34 -4.20 2.83
C PRO A 44 -1.96 -3.27 1.79
N VAL A 45 -1.12 -2.73 0.91
CA VAL A 45 -1.57 -1.88 -0.21
C VAL A 45 -1.12 -2.48 -1.52
N ARG A 46 -2.08 -2.67 -2.43
CA ARG A 46 -1.78 -3.11 -3.79
C ARG A 46 -1.25 -1.96 -4.63
N VAL A 47 -0.19 -2.24 -5.38
CA VAL A 47 0.37 -1.37 -6.41
C VAL A 47 0.58 -2.15 -7.71
N SER A 48 0.30 -1.49 -8.83
CA SER A 48 0.35 -2.10 -10.18
C SER A 48 1.53 -1.61 -11.03
N SER A 49 2.32 -0.67 -10.50
CA SER A 49 3.52 -0.15 -11.15
C SER A 49 4.48 0.46 -10.13
N PHE A 50 5.72 0.68 -10.54
CA PHE A 50 6.68 1.40 -9.71
C PHE A 50 6.27 2.86 -9.47
N ALA A 51 5.68 3.54 -10.45
CA ALA A 51 5.18 4.90 -10.27
C ALA A 51 4.05 4.99 -9.23
N ASP A 52 3.18 3.98 -9.15
CA ASP A 52 2.16 3.88 -8.10
C ASP A 52 2.81 3.66 -6.72
N PHE A 53 3.85 2.82 -6.65
CA PHE A 53 4.67 2.68 -5.45
C PHE A 53 5.33 4.00 -5.03
N GLU A 54 5.91 4.78 -5.95
CA GLU A 54 6.50 6.10 -5.64
C GLU A 54 5.46 7.06 -5.06
N ARG A 55 4.28 7.11 -5.67
CA ARG A 55 3.17 7.96 -5.23
C ARG A 55 2.62 7.54 -3.86
N ARG A 56 2.55 6.25 -3.53
CA ARG A 56 1.99 5.77 -2.26
C ARG A 56 3.01 5.64 -1.13
N PHE A 57 4.24 5.25 -1.46
CA PHE A 57 5.27 4.84 -0.49
C PHE A 57 6.54 5.70 -0.49
N GLY A 58 6.67 6.64 -1.43
CA GLY A 58 7.75 7.64 -1.43
C GLY A 58 9.01 7.21 -2.20
N GLY A 59 8.92 6.13 -2.99
CA GLY A 59 9.95 5.74 -3.94
C GLY A 59 11.21 5.15 -3.31
N LEU A 60 12.34 5.29 -4.02
CA LEU A 60 13.63 4.75 -3.57
C LEU A 60 14.17 5.48 -2.34
N THR A 61 14.68 4.71 -1.38
CA THR A 61 15.49 5.23 -0.26
C THR A 61 16.58 4.25 0.10
N SER A 62 17.77 4.75 0.43
CA SER A 62 18.92 3.91 0.83
C SER A 62 18.67 3.10 2.10
N GLN A 63 17.66 3.46 2.90
CA GLN A 63 17.25 2.77 4.12
C GLN A 63 16.18 1.69 3.89
N SER A 64 15.78 1.43 2.65
CA SER A 64 14.73 0.45 2.32
C SER A 64 15.21 -0.50 1.23
N ALA A 65 15.55 -1.73 1.61
CA ALA A 65 15.78 -2.79 0.64
C ALA A 65 14.50 -3.12 -0.15
N VAL A 66 13.33 -2.97 0.47
CA VAL A 66 12.02 -3.13 -0.18
C VAL A 66 11.85 -2.20 -1.37
N SER A 67 12.23 -0.93 -1.25
CA SER A 67 12.06 0.05 -2.34
C SER A 67 12.79 -0.35 -3.62
N TYR A 68 14.01 -0.88 -3.49
CA TYR A 68 14.77 -1.42 -4.62
C TYR A 68 14.23 -2.76 -5.10
N ALA A 69 13.74 -3.62 -4.21
CA ALA A 69 13.14 -4.90 -4.59
C ALA A 69 11.86 -4.70 -5.41
N VAL A 70 11.00 -3.75 -5.05
CA VAL A 70 9.79 -3.39 -5.81
C VAL A 70 10.16 -2.79 -7.17
N HIS A 71 11.17 -1.92 -7.23
CA HIS A 71 11.70 -1.41 -8.50
C HIS A 71 12.17 -2.55 -9.42
N GLN A 72 12.96 -3.49 -8.88
CA GLN A 72 13.44 -4.65 -9.63
C GLN A 72 12.30 -5.58 -10.06
N PHE A 73 11.29 -5.78 -9.21
CA PHE A 73 10.14 -6.62 -9.50
C PHE A 73 9.42 -6.15 -10.76
N PHE A 74 9.01 -4.88 -10.80
CA PHE A 74 8.37 -4.30 -11.98
C PHE A 74 9.32 -4.28 -13.19
N GLY A 75 10.60 -3.97 -12.98
CA GLY A 75 11.62 -3.98 -14.05
C GLY A 75 11.91 -5.37 -14.64
N ASN A 76 11.54 -6.45 -13.93
CA ASN A 76 11.72 -7.83 -14.37
C ASN A 76 10.41 -8.50 -14.82
N GLY A 77 9.31 -7.76 -14.98
CA GLY A 77 8.05 -8.29 -15.49
C GLY A 77 7.02 -8.65 -14.42
N GLY A 78 7.25 -8.23 -13.17
CA GLY A 78 6.22 -8.18 -12.14
C GLY A 78 5.10 -7.21 -12.53
N THR A 79 3.86 -7.54 -12.18
CA THR A 79 2.67 -6.78 -12.58
C THR A 79 1.86 -6.26 -11.39
N VAL A 80 1.80 -7.02 -10.30
CA VAL A 80 1.06 -6.64 -9.09
C VAL A 80 1.91 -6.95 -7.86
N ALA A 81 2.14 -5.91 -7.05
CA ALA A 81 2.78 -6.04 -5.75
C ALA A 81 1.81 -5.65 -4.63
N VAL A 82 1.89 -6.35 -3.52
CA VAL A 82 1.27 -5.95 -2.24
C VAL A 82 2.38 -5.46 -1.34
N VAL A 83 2.33 -4.20 -0.92
CA VAL A 83 3.37 -3.63 -0.06
C VAL A 83 2.79 -3.43 1.34
N VAL A 84 3.47 -3.96 2.34
CA VAL A 84 3.18 -3.71 3.75
C VAL A 84 4.35 -2.91 4.32
N ARG A 85 4.10 -1.63 4.62
CA ARG A 85 5.09 -0.78 5.28
C ARG A 85 5.22 -1.19 6.74
N VAL A 86 6.44 -1.43 7.17
CA VAL A 86 6.81 -1.70 8.57
C VAL A 86 7.99 -0.80 8.93
N ALA A 87 7.88 -0.11 10.05
CA ALA A 87 8.96 0.68 10.63
C ALA A 87 9.21 0.21 12.07
N LYS A 88 10.40 0.50 12.59
CA LYS A 88 10.73 0.19 13.98
C LYS A 88 9.76 0.90 14.94
N SER A 89 9.13 0.14 15.82
CA SER A 89 8.14 0.70 16.76
C SER A 89 8.69 1.90 17.54
N GLY A 90 7.94 2.99 17.56
CA GLY A 90 8.27 4.21 18.31
C GLY A 90 9.29 5.15 17.65
N THR A 91 9.69 4.90 16.39
CA THR A 91 10.65 5.78 15.68
C THR A 91 10.01 6.66 14.61
N GLY A 92 8.83 6.29 14.12
CA GLY A 92 8.03 7.11 13.21
C GLY A 92 7.21 8.14 13.98
N GLU A 93 7.18 9.36 13.49
CA GLU A 93 6.38 10.46 14.03
C GLU A 93 5.51 11.03 12.90
N ASP A 94 4.24 11.25 13.18
CA ASP A 94 3.34 11.99 12.29
C ASP A 94 3.61 13.49 12.42
N ALA A 95 3.62 14.18 11.29
CA ALA A 95 3.76 15.62 11.29
C ALA A 95 2.49 16.24 11.91
N CYS A 96 2.63 17.23 12.77
CA CYS A 96 1.49 17.86 13.42
C CYS A 96 1.58 19.38 13.38
N VAL A 97 0.43 20.02 13.55
CA VAL A 97 0.31 21.45 13.85
C VAL A 97 -0.79 21.65 14.88
N THR A 98 -0.54 22.52 15.83
CA THR A 98 -1.53 22.94 16.82
C THR A 98 -2.11 24.26 16.37
N LEU A 99 -3.44 24.30 16.22
CA LEU A 99 -4.19 25.52 15.95
C LEU A 99 -4.68 26.10 17.28
N HIS A 100 -4.54 27.40 17.40
CA HIS A 100 -4.87 28.16 18.60
C HIS A 100 -6.15 28.96 18.40
N SER A 101 -6.76 29.37 19.51
CA SER A 101 -7.89 30.30 19.54
C SER A 101 -7.54 31.50 20.41
N THR A 102 -7.97 32.68 19.97
CA THR A 102 -7.96 33.92 20.75
C THR A 102 -9.36 34.37 21.15
N GLU A 103 -10.39 33.53 20.93
CA GLU A 103 -11.77 33.85 21.28
C GLU A 103 -11.97 33.95 22.81
N GLY A 104 -12.17 35.18 23.29
CA GLY A 104 -12.60 35.50 24.66
C GLY A 104 -11.52 35.47 25.75
N HIS A 105 -10.28 35.07 25.45
CA HIS A 105 -9.21 34.82 26.43
C HIS A 105 -7.80 35.04 25.84
N SER A 106 -6.75 34.77 26.62
CA SER A 106 -5.37 34.60 26.11
C SER A 106 -5.28 33.42 25.15
N GLU A 107 -4.40 33.50 24.15
CA GLU A 107 -4.15 32.45 23.16
C GLU A 107 -4.03 31.05 23.80
N CYS A 108 -4.90 30.13 23.40
CA CYS A 108 -4.93 28.75 23.89
C CYS A 108 -4.98 27.73 22.74
N PRO A 109 -4.37 26.54 22.89
CA PRO A 109 -4.42 25.49 21.87
C PRO A 109 -5.78 24.80 21.88
N VAL A 110 -6.48 24.76 20.73
CA VAL A 110 -7.85 24.23 20.63
C VAL A 110 -7.97 22.99 19.74
N LEU A 111 -7.14 22.86 18.72
CA LEU A 111 -7.23 21.77 17.75
C LEU A 111 -5.84 21.34 17.27
N GLU A 112 -5.49 20.07 17.44
CA GLU A 112 -4.32 19.50 16.77
C GLU A 112 -4.72 18.85 15.45
N VAL A 113 -3.96 19.16 14.40
CA VAL A 113 -4.07 18.50 13.10
C VAL A 113 -2.80 17.69 12.89
N HIS A 114 -2.95 16.38 12.80
CA HIS A 114 -1.89 15.40 12.61
C HIS A 114 -1.96 14.83 11.20
N ALA A 115 -0.83 14.57 10.56
CA ALA A 115 -0.80 13.75 9.36
C ALA A 115 -1.39 12.36 9.68
N LYS A 116 -2.13 11.79 8.73
CA LYS A 116 -2.82 10.50 8.95
C LYS A 116 -1.85 9.37 9.26
N GLU A 117 -0.63 9.47 8.74
CA GLU A 117 0.41 8.45 8.85
C GLU A 117 1.77 9.08 9.17
N PRO A 118 2.61 8.40 9.96
CA PRO A 118 3.98 8.83 10.22
C PRO A 118 4.81 9.00 8.96
N GLY A 119 5.62 10.06 8.92
CA GLY A 119 6.56 10.31 7.83
C GLY A 119 6.81 11.78 7.54
N VAL A 120 7.98 12.05 6.95
CA VAL A 120 8.43 13.38 6.51
C VAL A 120 7.48 13.98 5.48
N TRP A 121 6.75 13.14 4.74
CA TRP A 121 5.75 13.59 3.76
C TRP A 121 4.68 14.50 4.38
N GLY A 122 4.30 14.26 5.64
CA GLY A 122 3.31 15.06 6.35
C GLY A 122 3.74 16.51 6.54
N SER A 123 5.05 16.77 6.64
CA SER A 123 5.60 18.11 6.76
C SER A 123 5.43 18.96 5.48
N GLY A 124 5.05 18.33 4.37
CA GLY A 124 4.64 19.00 3.13
C GLY A 124 3.18 19.45 3.09
N LEU A 125 2.39 19.12 4.13
CA LEU A 125 1.00 19.55 4.22
C LEU A 125 0.90 20.93 4.88
N ARG A 126 -0.12 21.67 4.47
CA ARG A 126 -0.48 22.99 5.00
C ARG A 126 -1.96 22.98 5.35
N VAL A 127 -2.33 23.69 6.40
CA VAL A 127 -3.71 23.84 6.85
C VAL A 127 -4.10 25.30 6.73
N ALA A 128 -5.24 25.60 6.11
CA ALA A 128 -5.85 26.92 6.15
C ALA A 128 -7.21 26.85 6.84
N VAL A 129 -7.51 27.88 7.62
CA VAL A 129 -8.78 28.04 8.34
C VAL A 129 -9.44 29.30 7.84
N ASP A 130 -10.71 29.20 7.48
CA ASP A 130 -11.53 30.36 7.16
C ASP A 130 -12.88 30.26 7.86
N HIS A 131 -13.50 31.41 8.08
CA HIS A 131 -14.75 31.53 8.82
C HIS A 131 -15.95 31.79 7.89
N ASP A 132 -15.75 31.66 6.58
CA ASP A 132 -16.78 31.89 5.56
C ASP A 132 -17.81 30.76 5.55
N THR A 133 -18.76 30.87 6.47
CA THR A 133 -19.77 29.85 6.73
C THR A 133 -21.13 30.52 6.95
N PRO A 134 -22.24 29.76 6.86
CA PRO A 134 -23.56 30.31 7.17
C PRO A 134 -23.72 30.78 8.63
N ASP A 135 -22.93 30.24 9.56
CA ASP A 135 -22.88 30.66 10.98
C ASP A 135 -21.42 30.95 11.40
N PRO A 136 -20.85 32.10 10.99
CA PRO A 136 -19.43 32.41 11.19
C PRO A 136 -19.01 32.59 12.64
N ASP A 137 -19.95 32.76 13.57
CA ASP A 137 -19.64 32.88 15.00
C ASP A 137 -19.49 31.51 15.67
N LYS A 138 -19.89 30.42 15.00
CA LYS A 138 -19.87 29.05 15.58
C LYS A 138 -19.16 28.02 14.72
N THR A 139 -19.04 28.28 13.42
CA THR A 139 -18.50 27.30 12.47
C THR A 139 -17.33 27.86 11.67
N PHE A 140 -16.51 26.96 11.12
CA PHE A 140 -15.34 27.28 10.31
C PHE A 140 -15.15 26.26 9.20
N ASN A 141 -14.36 26.60 8.20
CA ASN A 141 -13.89 25.70 7.18
C ASN A 141 -12.42 25.33 7.45
N LEU A 142 -12.06 24.10 7.12
CA LEU A 142 -10.69 23.59 7.21
C LEU A 142 -10.26 23.10 5.82
N GLN A 143 -9.19 23.69 5.30
CA GLN A 143 -8.62 23.32 4.00
C GLN A 143 -7.24 22.70 4.20
N ILE A 144 -6.97 21.58 3.52
CA ILE A 144 -5.69 20.89 3.52
C ILE A 144 -5.06 21.14 2.15
N LEU A 145 -3.95 21.85 2.14
CA LEU A 145 -3.21 22.21 0.93
C LEU A 145 -1.90 21.42 0.85
N ASP A 146 -1.40 21.21 -0.35
CA ASP A 146 -0.02 20.77 -0.54
C ASP A 146 0.98 21.92 -0.47
N ALA A 147 2.28 21.59 -0.49
CA ALA A 147 3.36 22.57 -0.46
C ALA A 147 3.40 23.53 -1.67
N HIS A 148 2.57 23.33 -2.70
CA HIS A 148 2.46 24.20 -3.87
C HIS A 148 1.15 24.99 -3.90
N GLY A 149 0.30 24.89 -2.87
CA GLY A 149 -0.99 25.60 -2.79
C GLY A 149 -2.16 24.90 -3.45
N GLY A 150 -1.97 23.70 -3.99
CA GLY A 150 -3.08 22.90 -4.49
C GLY A 150 -3.92 22.36 -3.34
N ALA A 151 -5.19 22.79 -3.23
CA ALA A 151 -6.13 22.21 -2.28
C ALA A 151 -6.30 20.71 -2.54
N ARG A 152 -6.02 19.91 -1.53
CA ARG A 152 -6.11 18.45 -1.57
C ARG A 152 -7.43 17.96 -1.00
N GLU A 153 -7.84 18.54 0.11
CA GLU A 153 -9.10 18.22 0.80
C GLU A 153 -9.68 19.51 1.42
N SER A 154 -11.00 19.62 1.46
CA SER A 154 -11.68 20.77 2.06
C SER A 154 -12.91 20.30 2.82
N PHE A 155 -13.04 20.79 4.05
CA PHE A 155 -14.12 20.44 4.96
C PHE A 155 -14.81 21.72 5.42
N THR A 156 -16.08 21.91 5.07
CA THR A 156 -16.79 23.16 5.32
C THR A 156 -17.69 23.11 6.56
N GLY A 157 -18.04 24.25 7.16
CA GLY A 157 -19.03 24.35 8.25
C GLY A 157 -18.79 23.39 9.43
N LEU A 158 -17.53 23.19 9.79
CA LEU A 158 -17.11 22.39 10.94
C LEU A 158 -17.43 23.12 12.24
N SER A 159 -17.69 22.34 13.29
CA SER A 159 -18.02 22.83 14.63
C SER A 159 -17.09 22.19 15.66
N MET A 160 -16.68 22.97 16.67
CA MET A 160 -15.93 22.47 17.84
C MET A 160 -16.84 21.81 18.89
N ASN A 161 -18.16 21.96 18.78
CA ASN A 161 -19.13 21.33 19.70
C ASN A 161 -19.34 19.85 19.35
N ALA A 162 -19.05 18.95 20.30
CA ALA A 162 -19.20 17.50 20.17
C ALA A 162 -20.65 17.03 19.90
N GLY A 163 -21.66 17.81 20.29
CA GLY A 163 -23.07 17.51 20.01
C GLY A 163 -23.55 17.94 18.61
N HIS A 164 -22.71 18.63 17.84
CA HIS A 164 -23.08 19.13 16.51
C HIS A 164 -22.89 18.06 15.44
N GLY A 165 -23.82 17.94 14.48
CA GLY A 165 -23.72 16.95 13.40
C GLY A 165 -22.51 17.12 12.47
N ARG A 166 -21.85 18.29 12.52
CA ARG A 166 -20.58 18.57 11.82
C ARG A 166 -19.41 18.75 12.80
N TYR A 167 -19.37 17.97 13.88
CA TYR A 167 -18.26 17.99 14.82
C TYR A 167 -16.94 17.67 14.11
N VAL A 168 -15.93 18.55 14.28
CA VAL A 168 -14.67 18.54 13.53
C VAL A 168 -13.96 17.19 13.60
N GLU A 169 -13.89 16.58 14.79
CA GLU A 169 -13.18 15.31 15.00
C GLU A 169 -13.87 14.15 14.28
N THR A 170 -15.20 14.07 14.34
CA THR A 170 -15.96 13.02 13.66
C THR A 170 -15.90 13.17 12.15
N VAL A 171 -16.10 14.39 11.63
CA VAL A 171 -16.17 14.63 10.18
C VAL A 171 -14.80 14.45 9.53
N VAL A 172 -13.75 15.06 10.09
CA VAL A 172 -12.42 15.03 9.48
C VAL A 172 -11.81 13.64 9.62
N ASN A 173 -11.89 12.99 10.79
CA ASN A 173 -11.27 11.66 10.96
C ASN A 173 -11.95 10.57 10.13
N ALA A 174 -13.23 10.72 9.79
CA ALA A 174 -13.94 9.81 8.89
C ALA A 174 -13.71 10.12 7.41
N GLY A 175 -13.62 11.41 7.03
CA GLY A 175 -13.60 11.85 5.63
C GLY A 175 -12.21 12.06 5.02
N SER A 176 -11.18 12.29 5.84
CA SER A 176 -9.85 12.68 5.38
C SER A 176 -8.98 11.48 5.02
N SER A 177 -8.27 11.58 3.88
CA SER A 177 -7.22 10.64 3.49
C SER A 177 -5.81 11.10 3.89
N LEU A 178 -5.64 12.38 4.29
CA LEU A 178 -4.33 12.99 4.51
C LEU A 178 -4.03 13.33 5.97
N VAL A 179 -5.03 13.76 6.72
CA VAL A 179 -4.91 14.21 8.12
C VAL A 179 -5.91 13.54 9.06
N ARG A 180 -5.62 13.59 10.35
CA ARG A 180 -6.53 13.31 11.46
C ARG A 180 -6.47 14.49 12.42
N VAL A 181 -7.54 14.77 13.15
CA VAL A 181 -7.61 15.89 14.08
C VAL A 181 -7.98 15.41 15.48
N LYS A 182 -7.58 16.19 16.48
CA LYS A 182 -7.89 15.97 17.89
C LYS A 182 -8.23 17.31 18.53
N VAL A 183 -9.43 17.43 19.08
CA VAL A 183 -9.83 18.62 19.83
C VAL A 183 -9.13 18.61 21.19
N LEU A 184 -8.55 19.75 21.56
CA LEU A 184 -7.84 19.95 22.83
C LEU A 184 -8.66 20.72 23.85
N ASP A 185 -9.39 21.74 23.39
CA ASP A 185 -10.16 22.64 24.25
C ASP A 185 -11.36 23.24 23.47
N GLU A 186 -12.18 24.00 24.18
CA GLU A 186 -13.26 24.80 23.60
C GLU A 186 -12.70 26.05 22.88
N GLY A 187 -13.50 26.60 21.97
CA GLY A 187 -13.11 27.77 21.17
C GLY A 187 -12.72 27.37 19.74
N ARG A 188 -13.07 28.22 18.79
CA ARG A 188 -12.85 27.94 17.38
C ARG A 188 -11.42 28.27 16.97
N PRO A 189 -10.79 27.47 16.08
CA PRO A 189 -9.47 27.80 15.57
C PRO A 189 -9.46 29.18 14.91
N ASP A 190 -8.40 29.93 15.20
CA ASP A 190 -8.20 31.25 14.61
C ASP A 190 -8.06 31.14 13.09
N PRO A 191 -8.63 32.09 12.34
CA PRO A 191 -8.62 32.08 10.88
C PRO A 191 -7.21 32.41 10.36
N SER A 192 -6.89 31.88 9.18
CA SER A 192 -5.65 32.16 8.47
C SER A 192 -5.57 33.63 8.01
N GLY A 193 -4.37 34.19 7.98
CA GLY A 193 -4.15 35.57 7.57
C GLY A 193 -4.63 36.61 8.59
N THR A 194 -4.86 37.84 8.12
CA THR A 194 -5.28 38.96 8.96
C THR A 194 -6.79 39.06 9.01
N VAL A 195 -7.38 39.19 10.20
CA VAL A 195 -8.83 39.39 10.35
C VAL A 195 -9.15 40.72 11.00
N SER A 196 -10.19 41.38 10.49
CA SER A 196 -10.68 42.64 11.01
C SER A 196 -11.60 42.49 12.22
N LYS A 197 -11.76 43.57 12.99
CA LYS A 197 -12.89 43.77 13.90
C LYS A 197 -14.21 43.79 13.11
N PRO A 198 -15.35 43.50 13.75
CA PRO A 198 -16.64 43.56 13.08
C PRO A 198 -16.98 45.02 12.74
N PHE A 199 -17.27 45.28 11.46
CA PHE A 199 -17.66 46.59 10.95
C PHE A 199 -19.06 46.98 11.43
N ALA A 200 -19.24 48.26 11.78
CA ALA A 200 -20.54 48.85 12.13
C ALA A 200 -21.49 48.89 10.91
N ALA A 201 -22.80 49.06 11.17
CA ALA A 201 -23.89 49.04 10.16
C ALA A 201 -23.56 49.89 8.93
N GLU A 202 -23.00 51.07 9.16
CA GLU A 202 -22.44 51.96 8.15
C GLU A 202 -20.91 51.82 8.14
N LEU A 203 -20.34 51.78 6.94
CA LEU A 203 -18.89 51.75 6.77
C LEU A 203 -18.28 53.13 7.10
N PRO A 204 -17.09 53.17 7.73
CA PRO A 204 -16.38 54.43 8.00
C PRO A 204 -15.90 55.09 6.69
N ASP A 205 -15.33 56.29 6.78
CA ASP A 205 -14.70 56.92 5.60
C ASP A 205 -13.54 56.05 5.10
N LEU A 206 -13.59 55.68 3.82
CA LEU A 206 -12.65 54.77 3.18
C LEU A 206 -11.61 55.51 2.33
N ASN A 207 -11.71 56.84 2.22
CA ASN A 207 -10.71 57.67 1.56
C ASN A 207 -9.49 57.90 2.48
N ILE A 208 -8.81 56.79 2.79
CA ILE A 208 -7.68 56.75 3.71
C ILE A 208 -6.48 56.07 3.05
N GLU A 209 -5.29 56.48 3.45
CA GLU A 209 -4.04 55.82 3.08
C GLU A 209 -3.77 54.66 4.03
N LEU A 210 -3.59 53.46 3.46
CA LEU A 210 -3.24 52.26 4.18
C LEU A 210 -1.83 51.82 3.83
N ARG A 211 -1.08 51.39 4.84
CA ARG A 211 0.16 50.66 4.64
C ARG A 211 -0.07 49.19 4.92
N VAL A 212 0.40 48.36 4.03
CA VAL A 212 0.30 46.91 4.13
C VAL A 212 1.67 46.30 3.92
N LYS A 213 1.98 45.34 4.79
CA LYS A 213 3.22 44.57 4.79
C LYS A 213 2.89 43.11 4.56
N PHE A 214 3.46 42.50 3.52
CA PHE A 214 3.40 41.07 3.24
C PHE A 214 4.81 40.53 3.43
N GLY A 215 5.01 39.66 4.43
CA GLY A 215 6.37 39.22 4.79
C GLY A 215 7.25 40.43 5.12
N ASP A 216 8.29 40.69 4.33
CA ASP A 216 9.19 41.85 4.47
C ASP A 216 8.87 43.04 3.54
N VAL A 217 7.93 42.88 2.60
CA VAL A 217 7.60 43.91 1.61
C VAL A 217 6.51 44.83 2.12
N GLU A 218 6.82 46.12 2.28
CA GLU A 218 5.89 47.17 2.69
C GLU A 218 5.45 48.02 1.47
N ARG A 219 4.15 48.31 1.40
CA ARG A 219 3.54 49.16 0.37
C ARG A 219 2.47 50.06 0.98
N GLU A 220 2.30 51.23 0.39
CA GLU A 220 1.29 52.21 0.74
C GLU A 220 0.32 52.39 -0.43
N PHE A 221 -0.98 52.47 -0.15
CA PHE A 221 -2.02 52.68 -1.15
C PHE A 221 -3.25 53.37 -0.56
N THR A 222 -4.00 54.07 -1.39
CA THR A 222 -5.28 54.65 -1.02
C THR A 222 -6.40 53.62 -1.21
N LEU A 223 -7.16 53.35 -0.15
CA LEU A 223 -8.17 52.29 -0.15
C LEU A 223 -9.32 52.57 -1.12
N TYR A 224 -9.81 53.81 -1.16
CA TYR A 224 -10.89 54.24 -2.05
C TYR A 224 -10.62 55.63 -2.63
N GLU A 225 -10.62 55.73 -3.95
CA GLU A 225 -10.48 56.97 -4.72
C GLU A 225 -11.75 57.20 -5.56
N PRO A 226 -12.61 58.20 -5.25
CA PRO A 226 -13.88 58.41 -5.96
C PRO A 226 -13.74 58.53 -7.48
N ASP A 227 -12.66 59.16 -7.95
CA ASP A 227 -12.41 59.40 -9.38
C ASP A 227 -11.99 58.13 -10.16
N ARG A 228 -11.54 57.08 -9.45
CA ARG A 228 -10.98 55.85 -10.04
C ARG A 228 -11.77 54.59 -9.72
N ASP A 229 -12.37 54.53 -8.54
CA ASP A 229 -13.04 53.33 -8.04
C ASP A 229 -14.56 53.34 -8.24
N GLY A 230 -15.16 54.49 -8.56
CA GLY A 230 -16.59 54.61 -8.90
C GLY A 230 -17.46 54.91 -7.68
N GLU A 231 -18.56 54.17 -7.52
CA GLU A 231 -19.42 54.31 -6.34
C GLU A 231 -18.74 53.72 -5.08
N PRO A 232 -18.92 54.35 -3.89
CA PRO A 232 -18.32 53.85 -2.66
C PRO A 232 -18.96 52.51 -2.28
N PRO A 233 -18.18 51.55 -1.75
CA PRO A 233 -18.72 50.28 -1.31
C PRO A 233 -19.75 50.52 -0.19
N SER A 234 -20.92 49.93 -0.36
CA SER A 234 -22.08 50.08 0.53
C SER A 234 -22.13 49.00 1.62
N ASN A 235 -21.37 47.92 1.44
CA ASN A 235 -21.34 46.76 2.32
C ASN A 235 -19.94 46.13 2.38
N VAL A 236 -19.73 45.25 3.36
CA VAL A 236 -18.42 44.62 3.62
C VAL A 236 -17.97 43.71 2.47
N THR A 237 -18.91 43.12 1.73
CA THR A 237 -18.58 42.28 0.56
C THR A 237 -18.04 43.11 -0.60
N GLU A 238 -18.63 44.27 -0.89
CA GLU A 238 -18.09 45.22 -1.87
C GLU A 238 -16.73 45.78 -1.43
N LEU A 239 -16.56 46.04 -0.13
CA LEU A 239 -15.28 46.45 0.44
C LEU A 239 -14.20 45.36 0.29
N ALA A 240 -14.53 44.09 0.50
CA ALA A 240 -13.62 42.97 0.28
C ALA A 240 -13.12 42.92 -1.16
N LEU A 241 -14.04 43.02 -2.13
CA LEU A 241 -13.71 43.01 -3.56
C LEU A 241 -12.82 44.20 -3.96
N LEU A 242 -13.10 45.39 -3.40
CA LEU A 242 -12.29 46.59 -3.62
C LEU A 242 -10.88 46.40 -3.04
N LEU A 243 -10.78 45.94 -1.79
CA LEU A 243 -9.51 45.72 -1.11
C LEU A 243 -8.67 44.66 -1.83
N GLU A 244 -9.28 43.53 -2.23
CA GLU A 244 -8.62 42.48 -3.01
C GLU A 244 -8.06 43.04 -4.32
N ARG A 245 -8.87 43.80 -5.08
CA ARG A 245 -8.44 44.42 -6.33
C ARG A 245 -7.26 45.37 -6.11
N LYS A 246 -7.30 46.19 -5.06
CA LYS A 246 -6.23 47.15 -4.74
C LYS A 246 -4.94 46.43 -4.35
N LEU A 247 -5.03 45.43 -3.47
CA LEU A 247 -3.89 44.62 -3.06
C LEU A 247 -3.24 43.94 -4.27
N ARG A 248 -4.02 43.24 -5.10
CA ARG A 248 -3.51 42.55 -6.30
C ARG A 248 -2.92 43.48 -7.37
N ALA A 249 -3.29 44.76 -7.36
CA ALA A 249 -2.77 45.77 -8.28
C ALA A 249 -1.45 46.40 -7.80
N LEU A 250 -1.00 46.12 -6.57
CA LEU A 250 0.26 46.65 -6.05
C LEU A 250 1.45 46.06 -6.83
N PRO A 251 2.46 46.87 -7.18
CA PRO A 251 3.61 46.39 -7.92
C PRO A 251 4.46 45.47 -7.02
N ASP A 252 4.52 44.21 -7.41
CA ASP A 252 5.45 43.23 -6.84
C ASP A 252 6.91 43.61 -7.16
N ALA A 253 7.86 43.21 -6.29
CA ALA A 253 9.28 43.30 -6.63
C ALA A 253 9.60 42.35 -7.81
N PRO A 254 10.60 42.65 -8.67
CA PRO A 254 10.94 41.77 -9.79
C PRO A 254 11.31 40.36 -9.33
N GLY A 255 10.44 39.38 -9.59
CA GLY A 255 10.63 37.97 -9.21
C GLY A 255 9.82 37.50 -8.00
N GLU A 256 9.15 38.40 -7.29
CA GLU A 256 8.22 38.09 -6.20
C GLU A 256 6.77 38.23 -6.72
N ARG A 257 5.83 37.48 -6.14
CA ARG A 257 4.37 37.60 -6.42
C ARG A 257 3.60 37.78 -5.11
N ALA A 258 4.13 38.59 -4.20
CA ALA A 258 3.64 38.72 -2.84
C ALA A 258 2.19 39.22 -2.81
N PHE A 259 1.83 40.19 -3.65
CA PHE A 259 0.51 40.82 -3.61
C PHE A 259 -0.47 40.28 -4.66
N ALA A 260 0.03 39.76 -5.79
CA ALA A 260 -0.82 39.22 -6.86
C ALA A 260 -1.70 38.03 -6.43
N GLY A 261 -1.28 37.29 -5.40
CA GLY A 261 -2.03 36.18 -4.81
C GLY A 261 -3.07 36.57 -3.76
N ALA A 262 -3.10 37.84 -3.31
CA ALA A 262 -3.92 38.23 -2.17
C ALA A 262 -5.41 37.87 -2.34
N GLU A 263 -6.03 37.32 -1.32
CA GLU A 263 -7.45 36.97 -1.26
C GLU A 263 -8.11 37.68 -0.09
N VAL A 264 -9.28 38.28 -0.32
CA VAL A 264 -10.05 38.97 0.73
C VAL A 264 -11.45 38.40 0.83
N THR A 265 -11.75 37.77 1.96
CA THR A 265 -13.04 37.13 2.22
C THR A 265 -13.84 37.93 3.23
N ALA A 266 -15.12 38.21 2.93
CA ALA A 266 -16.04 38.87 3.85
C ALA A 266 -16.92 37.85 4.58
N PHE A 267 -16.97 37.89 5.91
CA PHE A 267 -17.82 37.02 6.73
C PHE A 267 -18.25 37.73 8.01
N ALA A 268 -19.48 37.54 8.52
CA ALA A 268 -19.99 38.16 9.76
C ALA A 268 -19.63 39.66 9.94
N ARG A 269 -19.67 40.44 8.85
CA ARG A 269 -19.26 41.86 8.81
C ARG A 269 -17.79 42.08 9.20
N ARG A 270 -16.91 41.14 8.89
CA ARG A 270 -15.44 41.19 9.03
C ARG A 270 -14.81 40.90 7.68
N LEU A 271 -13.52 41.22 7.57
CA LEU A 271 -12.66 40.86 6.45
C LEU A 271 -11.56 39.92 6.93
N GLN A 272 -11.30 38.87 6.16
CA GLN A 272 -10.11 38.03 6.26
C GLN A 272 -9.25 38.29 5.03
N VAL A 273 -7.99 38.66 5.25
CA VAL A 273 -7.01 38.95 4.19
C VAL A 273 -5.89 37.92 4.27
N VAL A 274 -5.68 37.17 3.19
CA VAL A 274 -4.64 36.15 3.09
C VAL A 274 -3.72 36.50 1.92
N ALA A 275 -2.43 36.25 2.04
CA ALA A 275 -1.46 36.59 0.99
C ALA A 275 -1.61 35.76 -0.30
N GLY A 276 -2.36 34.64 -0.25
CA GLY A 276 -2.43 33.64 -1.33
C GLY A 276 -1.14 32.86 -1.55
N SER A 277 -0.20 32.97 -0.59
CA SER A 277 1.03 32.18 -0.54
C SER A 277 0.86 30.98 0.38
N VAL A 278 1.60 29.91 0.09
CA VAL A 278 1.77 28.74 0.97
C VAL A 278 3.01 28.82 1.85
N ASP A 279 3.72 29.94 1.78
CA ASP A 279 4.78 30.27 2.72
C ASP A 279 4.17 30.79 4.03
N PRO A 280 4.42 30.14 5.17
CA PRO A 280 3.96 30.63 6.47
C PRO A 280 4.51 32.02 6.85
N ASP A 281 5.65 32.42 6.28
CA ASP A 281 6.31 33.69 6.60
C ASP A 281 5.71 34.89 5.83
N ASP A 282 4.88 34.63 4.81
CA ASP A 282 4.14 35.65 4.04
C ASP A 282 2.92 36.17 4.81
N VAL A 283 3.13 36.59 6.05
CA VAL A 283 2.11 37.13 6.93
C VAL A 283 1.67 38.51 6.42
N VAL A 284 0.36 38.69 6.26
CA VAL A 284 -0.22 40.00 5.95
C VAL A 284 -0.36 40.81 7.24
N ARG A 285 0.09 42.07 7.22
CA ARG A 285 -0.06 43.03 8.30
C ARG A 285 -0.44 44.38 7.73
N PHE A 286 -1.55 44.94 8.20
CA PHE A 286 -1.84 46.36 8.01
C PHE A 286 -1.11 47.15 9.10
N ILE A 287 -0.62 48.34 8.77
CA ILE A 287 0.15 49.18 9.68
C ILE A 287 -0.37 50.62 9.60
N GLY A 288 -0.52 51.26 10.76
CA GLY A 288 -0.77 52.69 10.88
C GLY A 288 -2.10 53.01 11.55
N GLU A 289 -2.30 54.29 11.89
CA GLU A 289 -3.50 54.75 12.61
C GLU A 289 -4.78 54.43 11.83
N CYS A 290 -4.78 54.61 10.51
CA CYS A 290 -5.92 54.30 9.65
C CYS A 290 -6.27 52.79 9.61
N ALA A 291 -5.27 51.90 9.72
CA ALA A 291 -5.50 50.45 9.80
C ALA A 291 -6.15 50.06 11.14
N ASN A 292 -5.70 50.70 12.23
CA ASN A 292 -6.28 50.53 13.56
C ASN A 292 -7.73 51.06 13.63
N ASP A 293 -8.00 52.20 12.99
CA ASP A 293 -9.34 52.80 12.91
C ASP A 293 -10.32 51.91 12.13
N LEU A 294 -9.87 51.28 11.03
CA LEU A 294 -10.64 50.25 10.32
C LEU A 294 -10.68 48.91 11.06
N GLY A 295 -9.89 48.74 12.13
CA GLY A 295 -9.80 47.53 12.90
C GLY A 295 -9.20 46.34 12.14
N LEU A 296 -8.37 46.59 11.11
CA LEU A 296 -7.72 45.57 10.27
C LEU A 296 -6.56 44.83 10.96
N GLU A 297 -6.28 45.13 12.23
CA GLU A 297 -5.20 44.52 13.02
C GLU A 297 -5.74 43.65 14.19
N ALA A 298 -6.98 43.15 14.09
CA ALA A 298 -7.60 42.43 15.20
C ALA A 298 -6.92 41.09 15.52
N SER A 299 -6.55 40.35 14.49
CA SER A 299 -5.69 39.16 14.59
C SER A 299 -4.79 39.06 13.37
N VAL A 300 -3.56 38.60 13.58
CA VAL A 300 -2.53 38.46 12.54
C VAL A 300 -1.98 37.04 12.61
N ASN A 301 -2.42 36.19 11.70
CA ASN A 301 -2.01 34.80 11.60
C ASN A 301 -1.27 34.54 10.28
N PRO A 302 -0.47 33.47 10.19
CA PRO A 302 0.11 33.04 8.93
C PRO A 302 -0.98 32.69 7.91
N PRO A 303 -0.70 32.82 6.60
CA PRO A 303 -1.66 32.48 5.55
C PRO A 303 -1.99 30.98 5.55
N VAL A 304 -1.05 30.15 6.01
CA VAL A 304 -1.21 28.72 6.20
C VAL A 304 -0.44 28.23 7.42
N PHE A 305 -0.94 27.19 8.06
CA PHE A 305 -0.30 26.53 9.20
C PHE A 305 0.41 25.25 8.73
N PRO A 306 1.75 25.19 8.74
CA PRO A 306 2.50 24.02 8.29
C PRO A 306 2.51 22.91 9.33
N LEU A 307 2.26 21.67 8.90
CA LEU A 307 2.55 20.50 9.71
C LEU A 307 4.07 20.34 9.82
N GLN A 308 4.57 19.97 11.01
CA GLN A 308 5.99 19.82 11.29
C GLN A 308 6.28 18.55 12.10
N GLY A 309 7.55 18.14 12.18
CA GLY A 309 7.99 17.05 13.05
C GLY A 309 7.81 15.64 12.49
N GLY A 310 7.32 15.48 11.26
CA GLY A 310 7.14 14.16 10.65
C GLY A 310 8.46 13.39 10.45
N LYS A 311 8.49 12.11 10.81
CA LYS A 311 9.63 11.19 10.66
C LYS A 311 9.20 9.86 10.05
N ASP A 312 9.95 9.38 9.05
CA ASP A 312 9.67 8.12 8.31
C ASP A 312 9.78 6.87 9.20
N GLY A 313 10.51 6.97 10.31
CA GLY A 313 10.89 5.87 11.18
C GLY A 313 12.16 5.15 10.71
N ASP A 314 12.77 4.38 11.61
CA ASP A 314 13.94 3.56 11.30
C ASP A 314 13.52 2.22 10.65
N PRO A 315 14.45 1.54 9.95
CA PRO A 315 14.22 0.19 9.45
C PRO A 315 13.78 -0.79 10.56
N PRO A 316 12.82 -1.69 10.27
CA PRO A 316 12.20 -2.56 11.28
C PRO A 316 13.14 -3.64 11.80
N GLY A 317 13.04 -3.93 13.10
CA GLY A 317 13.71 -5.08 13.70
C GLY A 317 12.91 -6.38 13.56
N PRO A 318 13.43 -7.51 14.07
CA PRO A 318 12.79 -8.83 13.93
C PRO A 318 11.36 -8.85 14.46
N ARG A 319 11.12 -8.26 15.64
CA ARG A 319 9.80 -8.20 16.26
C ARG A 319 8.79 -7.39 15.45
N ASP A 320 9.24 -6.31 14.81
CA ASP A 320 8.38 -5.45 14.00
C ASP A 320 7.95 -6.17 12.71
N LEU A 321 8.89 -6.87 12.05
CA LEU A 321 8.61 -7.67 10.85
C LEU A 321 7.75 -8.90 11.15
N ILE A 322 7.99 -9.62 12.25
CA ILE A 322 7.13 -10.74 12.67
C ILE A 322 5.73 -10.22 12.97
N GLY A 323 5.64 -9.12 13.71
CA GLY A 323 4.39 -8.47 14.05
C GLY A 323 3.48 -9.29 14.96
N SER A 324 2.19 -9.01 14.92
CA SER A 324 1.16 -9.58 15.79
C SER A 324 -0.01 -10.01 14.95
N GLU A 325 -0.44 -11.26 15.12
CA GLU A 325 -1.60 -11.81 14.41
C GLU A 325 -2.90 -11.08 14.78
N VAL A 326 -3.13 -10.85 16.08
CA VAL A 326 -4.32 -10.14 16.57
C VAL A 326 -4.39 -8.71 16.04
N ARG A 327 -3.25 -8.01 16.01
CA ARG A 327 -3.17 -6.61 15.54
C ARG A 327 -2.91 -6.50 14.03
N LYS A 328 -2.76 -7.62 13.32
CA LYS A 328 -2.47 -7.70 11.89
C LYS A 328 -1.27 -6.83 11.49
N THR A 329 -0.15 -6.97 12.20
CA THR A 329 1.08 -6.19 11.93
C THR A 329 2.19 -7.03 11.33
N GLY A 330 3.19 -6.39 10.72
CA GLY A 330 4.32 -7.08 10.10
C GLY A 330 3.88 -8.02 8.97
N VAL A 331 4.45 -9.23 8.93
CA VAL A 331 4.04 -10.28 7.99
C VAL A 331 2.60 -10.73 8.23
N GLN A 332 2.09 -10.65 9.46
CA GLN A 332 0.73 -11.09 9.80
C GLN A 332 -0.35 -10.17 9.20
N ALA A 333 0.00 -8.96 8.73
CA ALA A 333 -0.89 -8.09 7.97
C ALA A 333 -1.39 -8.72 6.66
N LEU A 334 -0.64 -9.68 6.11
CA LEU A 334 -1.01 -10.37 4.86
C LEU A 334 -2.13 -11.39 5.07
N ARG A 335 -2.52 -11.72 6.32
CA ARG A 335 -3.64 -12.63 6.61
C ARG A 335 -4.96 -12.17 6.00
N ASP A 336 -5.13 -10.85 5.83
CA ASP A 336 -6.36 -10.27 5.29
C ASP A 336 -6.30 -10.06 3.77
N VAL A 337 -5.24 -10.57 3.10
CA VAL A 337 -5.08 -10.51 1.65
C VAL A 337 -5.13 -11.92 1.09
N ASP A 338 -6.12 -12.20 0.23
CA ASP A 338 -6.38 -13.56 -0.22
C ASP A 338 -5.49 -14.02 -1.38
N ASP A 339 -5.05 -13.15 -2.27
CA ASP A 339 -4.47 -13.54 -3.56
C ASP A 339 -2.94 -13.34 -3.67
N VAL A 340 -2.25 -13.26 -2.53
CA VAL A 340 -0.78 -13.23 -2.51
C VAL A 340 -0.24 -14.60 -2.86
N ASN A 341 0.72 -14.66 -3.77
CA ASN A 341 1.32 -15.92 -4.23
C ASN A 341 2.80 -16.03 -3.84
N LEU A 342 3.50 -14.90 -3.77
CA LEU A 342 4.92 -14.82 -3.44
C LEU A 342 5.12 -13.86 -2.27
N LEU A 343 6.04 -14.19 -1.36
CA LEU A 343 6.47 -13.28 -0.29
C LEU A 343 7.97 -13.02 -0.40
N ALA A 344 8.37 -11.75 -0.32
CA ALA A 344 9.77 -11.32 -0.29
C ALA A 344 10.01 -10.41 0.92
N LEU A 345 11.12 -10.68 1.63
CA LEU A 345 11.54 -9.96 2.84
C LEU A 345 12.98 -9.42 2.67
N PRO A 346 13.22 -8.50 1.72
CA PRO A 346 14.57 -8.11 1.34
C PRO A 346 15.35 -7.37 2.44
N GLU A 347 14.68 -6.78 3.43
CA GLU A 347 15.33 -6.15 4.59
C GLU A 347 16.17 -7.14 5.41
N LEU A 348 15.78 -8.43 5.43
CA LEU A 348 16.46 -9.45 6.22
C LEU A 348 17.91 -9.69 5.76
N ALA A 349 18.20 -9.46 4.49
CA ALA A 349 19.55 -9.63 3.96
C ALA A 349 20.56 -8.59 4.51
N ALA A 350 20.06 -7.50 5.10
CA ALA A 350 20.85 -6.46 5.76
C ALA A 350 21.03 -6.71 7.27
N TYR A 351 20.37 -7.71 7.85
CA TYR A 351 20.55 -8.03 9.26
C TYR A 351 21.96 -8.58 9.52
N GLU A 352 22.59 -8.09 10.60
CA GLU A 352 23.91 -8.54 11.01
C GLU A 352 23.88 -9.99 11.54
N SER A 353 22.80 -10.34 12.26
CA SER A 353 22.58 -11.67 12.82
C SER A 353 21.79 -12.56 11.87
N THR A 354 22.36 -13.70 11.51
CA THR A 354 21.64 -14.75 10.76
C THR A 354 20.53 -15.38 11.61
N GLU A 355 20.68 -15.42 12.95
CA GLU A 355 19.66 -15.93 13.86
C GLU A 355 18.39 -15.06 13.85
N ASP A 356 18.55 -13.74 13.85
CA ASP A 356 17.44 -12.79 13.73
C ASP A 356 16.72 -12.96 12.39
N MET A 357 17.48 -13.12 11.30
CA MET A 357 16.93 -13.40 9.97
C MET A 357 16.11 -14.69 9.97
N VAL A 358 16.66 -15.79 10.50
CA VAL A 358 15.98 -17.10 10.56
C VAL A 358 14.72 -17.04 11.44
N THR A 359 14.74 -16.25 12.52
CA THR A 359 13.57 -16.06 13.39
C THR A 359 12.40 -15.41 12.63
N VAL A 360 12.66 -14.36 11.84
CA VAL A 360 11.63 -13.74 11.00
C VAL A 360 11.16 -14.69 9.89
N LEU A 361 12.11 -15.39 9.24
CA LEU A 361 11.80 -16.36 8.19
C LEU A 361 10.91 -17.50 8.72
N SER A 362 11.13 -17.97 9.94
CA SER A 362 10.30 -19.02 10.57
C SER A 362 8.84 -18.58 10.71
N ALA A 363 8.59 -17.36 11.20
CA ALA A 363 7.24 -16.81 11.28
C ALA A 363 6.60 -16.57 9.91
N ALA A 364 7.39 -16.11 8.93
CA ALA A 364 6.92 -15.90 7.56
C ALA A 364 6.59 -17.22 6.85
N GLU A 365 7.39 -18.26 7.10
CA GLU A 365 7.22 -19.60 6.55
C GLU A 365 5.92 -20.23 7.07
N GLN A 366 5.63 -20.12 8.37
CA GLN A 366 4.37 -20.57 8.93
C GLN A 366 3.16 -19.92 8.24
N LEU A 367 3.19 -18.59 8.06
CA LEU A 367 2.15 -17.87 7.32
C LEU A 367 2.05 -18.37 5.86
N CYS A 368 3.19 -18.65 5.22
CA CYS A 368 3.23 -19.16 3.86
C CYS A 368 2.58 -20.54 3.72
N GLN A 369 2.78 -21.44 4.70
CA GLN A 369 2.09 -22.73 4.71
C GLN A 369 0.57 -22.56 4.84
N GLU A 370 0.12 -21.75 5.80
CA GLU A 370 -1.30 -21.54 6.08
C GLU A 370 -2.04 -20.92 4.88
N ARG A 371 -1.39 -19.98 4.19
CA ARG A 371 -1.98 -19.18 3.10
C ARG A 371 -1.53 -19.61 1.70
N ARG A 372 -0.83 -20.75 1.56
CA ARG A 372 -0.32 -21.29 0.28
C ARG A 372 0.55 -20.29 -0.50
N ILE A 373 1.36 -19.51 0.21
CA ILE A 373 2.30 -18.53 -0.36
C ILE A 373 3.67 -19.20 -0.53
N PHE A 374 4.44 -18.79 -1.55
CA PHE A 374 5.83 -19.21 -1.72
C PHE A 374 6.81 -18.11 -1.30
N LEU A 375 7.70 -18.41 -0.35
CA LEU A 375 8.68 -17.49 0.23
C LEU A 375 9.98 -17.45 -0.59
N LEU A 376 10.37 -16.24 -1.01
CA LEU A 376 11.65 -15.97 -1.66
C LEU A 376 12.65 -15.49 -0.60
N VAL A 377 13.62 -16.34 -0.31
CA VAL A 377 14.64 -16.09 0.72
C VAL A 377 15.90 -15.54 0.05
N ASP A 378 16.35 -14.38 0.51
CA ASP A 378 17.63 -13.81 0.09
C ASP A 378 18.78 -14.45 0.87
N SER A 379 19.92 -14.69 0.24
CA SER A 379 21.14 -15.03 0.99
C SER A 379 21.59 -13.86 1.87
N PRO A 380 22.19 -14.08 3.05
CA PRO A 380 22.83 -13.03 3.83
C PRO A 380 23.86 -12.25 3.00
N SER A 381 23.95 -10.92 3.20
CA SER A 381 24.91 -10.07 2.49
C SER A 381 26.38 -10.42 2.78
N THR A 382 26.64 -11.11 3.90
CA THR A 382 27.96 -11.62 4.30
C THR A 382 28.45 -12.81 3.48
N TRP A 383 27.59 -13.45 2.68
CA TRP A 383 27.97 -14.56 1.80
C TRP A 383 28.71 -14.04 0.56
N GLY A 384 29.97 -13.65 0.74
CA GLY A 384 30.84 -13.15 -0.34
C GLY A 384 31.56 -14.24 -1.16
N SER A 385 31.34 -15.52 -0.85
CA SER A 385 31.99 -16.65 -1.53
C SER A 385 31.16 -17.92 -1.47
N VAL A 386 31.56 -18.91 -2.27
CA VAL A 386 30.94 -20.26 -2.28
C VAL A 386 31.12 -20.95 -0.94
N ASP A 387 32.30 -20.85 -0.33
CA ASP A 387 32.58 -21.48 0.96
C ASP A 387 31.75 -20.85 2.09
N ALA A 388 31.58 -19.53 2.07
CA ALA A 388 30.70 -18.83 3.02
C ALA A 388 29.24 -19.32 2.88
N ALA A 389 28.74 -19.47 1.65
CA ALA A 389 27.40 -20.00 1.41
C ALA A 389 27.23 -21.45 1.87
N ARG A 390 28.24 -22.30 1.63
CA ARG A 390 28.24 -23.71 2.07
C ARG A 390 28.30 -23.85 3.59
N ALA A 391 29.08 -23.00 4.26
CA ALA A 391 29.18 -23.01 5.71
C ALA A 391 27.90 -22.43 6.37
N GLY A 392 27.31 -21.40 5.76
CA GLY A 392 26.17 -20.68 6.32
C GLY A 392 24.82 -21.38 6.13
N ILE A 393 24.65 -22.25 5.13
CA ILE A 393 23.33 -22.82 4.81
C ILE A 393 22.72 -23.64 5.96
N GLY A 394 23.54 -24.24 6.84
CA GLY A 394 23.05 -24.99 8.00
C GLY A 394 22.27 -24.12 9.00
N ALA A 395 22.50 -22.80 9.03
CA ALA A 395 21.72 -21.89 9.87
C ALA A 395 20.25 -21.81 9.44
N PHE A 396 19.93 -22.17 8.19
CA PHE A 396 18.58 -22.17 7.62
C PHE A 396 17.84 -23.50 7.81
N ASP A 397 18.46 -24.48 8.48
CA ASP A 397 17.83 -25.78 8.78
C ASP A 397 16.47 -25.63 9.53
N PRO A 398 16.29 -24.70 10.49
CA PRO A 398 14.99 -24.48 11.15
C PRO A 398 13.87 -23.96 10.25
N VAL A 399 14.21 -23.43 9.07
CA VAL A 399 13.26 -22.89 8.08
C VAL A 399 13.29 -23.66 6.76
N ARG A 400 13.82 -24.90 6.79
CA ARG A 400 13.77 -25.79 5.63
C ARG A 400 12.33 -26.21 5.36
N SER A 401 11.81 -25.72 4.24
CA SER A 401 10.44 -25.97 3.82
C SER A 401 10.35 -26.09 2.30
N ASN A 402 9.35 -26.84 1.84
CA ASN A 402 8.95 -26.84 0.45
C ASN A 402 8.27 -25.53 0.01
N HIS A 403 7.87 -24.64 0.93
CA HIS A 403 7.29 -23.33 0.62
C HIS A 403 8.33 -22.21 0.44
N ALA A 404 9.62 -22.51 0.55
CA ALA A 404 10.67 -21.50 0.49
C ALA A 404 11.78 -21.87 -0.49
N GLY A 405 12.40 -20.86 -1.11
CA GLY A 405 13.59 -21.02 -1.94
C GLY A 405 14.63 -19.95 -1.64
N LEU A 406 15.88 -20.34 -1.37
CA LEU A 406 16.98 -19.41 -1.09
C LEU A 406 17.76 -19.08 -2.35
N TYR A 407 17.97 -17.79 -2.63
CA TYR A 407 18.64 -17.29 -3.83
C TYR A 407 19.98 -16.62 -3.49
N PHE A 408 21.01 -17.01 -4.22
CA PHE A 408 22.39 -16.58 -4.02
C PHE A 408 23.13 -16.45 -5.35
N PRO A 409 24.03 -15.47 -5.54
CA PRO A 409 24.40 -14.38 -4.64
C PRO A 409 23.52 -13.13 -4.83
N HIS A 410 23.88 -12.04 -4.15
CA HIS A 410 23.30 -10.72 -4.37
C HIS A 410 23.58 -10.17 -5.78
N LEU A 411 22.68 -9.28 -6.21
CA LEU A 411 22.73 -8.59 -7.49
C LEU A 411 23.60 -7.34 -7.40
N GLN A 412 24.33 -7.02 -8.46
CA GLN A 412 25.00 -5.73 -8.60
C GLN A 412 24.40 -4.93 -9.76
N PHE A 413 23.80 -3.79 -9.45
CA PHE A 413 23.31 -2.84 -10.45
C PHE A 413 23.55 -1.39 -10.03
N THR A 414 23.44 -0.49 -11.01
CA THR A 414 23.58 0.95 -10.78
C THR A 414 22.35 1.43 -10.01
N ASP A 415 22.57 1.84 -8.78
CA ASP A 415 21.57 2.44 -7.91
C ASP A 415 20.97 3.68 -8.60
N PRO A 416 19.67 3.68 -8.95
CA PRO A 416 19.04 4.81 -9.63
C PRO A 416 19.04 6.09 -8.80
N LEU A 417 19.15 5.99 -7.46
CA LEU A 417 19.20 7.14 -6.56
C LEU A 417 20.58 7.80 -6.54
N THR A 418 21.65 7.01 -6.58
CA THR A 418 23.03 7.52 -6.38
C THR A 418 23.89 7.46 -7.64
N GLY A 419 23.46 6.76 -8.69
CA GLY A 419 24.23 6.52 -9.90
C GLY A 419 25.43 5.58 -9.71
N ARG A 420 25.55 4.93 -8.54
CA ARG A 420 26.70 4.07 -8.18
C ARG A 420 26.35 2.59 -8.22
N LEU A 421 27.32 1.75 -8.55
CA LEU A 421 27.15 0.30 -8.47
C LEU A 421 27.05 -0.13 -7.00
N ARG A 422 25.97 -0.82 -6.62
CA ARG A 422 25.75 -1.36 -5.28
C ARG A 422 25.25 -2.80 -5.33
N SER A 423 25.39 -3.50 -4.20
CA SER A 423 24.88 -4.87 -3.99
C SER A 423 23.48 -4.81 -3.42
N PHE A 424 22.57 -5.65 -3.91
CA PHE A 424 21.18 -5.71 -3.48
C PHE A 424 20.68 -7.16 -3.39
N PRO A 425 19.70 -7.43 -2.51
CA PRO A 425 19.09 -8.74 -2.38
C PRO A 425 18.36 -9.16 -3.69
N PRO A 426 18.41 -10.44 -4.08
CA PRO A 426 17.85 -10.90 -5.35
C PRO A 426 16.33 -11.10 -5.40
N SER A 427 15.63 -11.21 -4.28
CA SER A 427 14.21 -11.61 -4.19
C SER A 427 13.28 -10.76 -5.05
N GLY A 428 13.49 -9.45 -5.12
CA GLY A 428 12.71 -8.55 -5.97
C GLY A 428 12.81 -8.87 -7.46
N ALA A 429 14.04 -8.97 -7.99
CA ALA A 429 14.25 -9.34 -9.40
C ALA A 429 13.78 -10.76 -9.70
N VAL A 430 14.03 -11.71 -8.78
CA VAL A 430 13.60 -13.11 -8.92
C VAL A 430 12.08 -13.21 -8.97
N ALA A 431 11.35 -12.49 -8.10
CA ALA A 431 9.89 -12.41 -8.14
C ALA A 431 9.38 -11.87 -9.48
N GLY A 432 10.05 -10.87 -10.05
CA GLY A 432 9.69 -10.34 -11.37
C GLY A 432 9.92 -11.36 -12.49
N VAL A 433 11.06 -12.06 -12.48
CA VAL A 433 11.35 -13.14 -13.45
C VAL A 433 10.35 -14.28 -13.34
N ILE A 434 9.94 -14.63 -12.11
CA ILE A 434 8.87 -15.58 -11.85
C ILE A 434 7.56 -15.08 -12.48
N ALA A 435 7.14 -13.85 -12.21
CA ALA A 435 5.91 -13.29 -12.75
C ALA A 435 5.88 -13.30 -14.28
N ARG A 436 7.00 -12.93 -14.91
CA ARG A 436 7.17 -12.98 -16.36
C ARG A 436 7.06 -14.41 -16.90
N THR A 437 7.76 -15.35 -16.27
CA THR A 437 7.74 -16.77 -16.69
C THR A 437 6.34 -17.36 -16.57
N ASP A 438 5.64 -17.07 -15.48
CA ASP A 438 4.26 -17.53 -15.27
C ASP A 438 3.31 -16.99 -16.35
N GLY A 439 3.41 -15.70 -16.68
CA GLY A 439 2.57 -15.08 -17.70
C GLY A 439 2.85 -15.61 -19.12
N GLU A 440 4.08 -15.98 -19.43
CA GLU A 440 4.48 -16.46 -20.76
C GLU A 440 4.33 -17.99 -20.93
N ARG A 441 4.54 -18.76 -19.86
CA ARG A 441 4.76 -20.21 -19.93
C ARG A 441 3.96 -21.02 -18.90
N GLY A 442 3.27 -20.36 -17.98
CA GLY A 442 2.54 -20.98 -16.87
C GLY A 442 3.41 -21.27 -15.64
N VAL A 443 2.75 -21.37 -14.48
CA VAL A 443 3.40 -21.54 -13.15
C VAL A 443 4.23 -22.82 -13.00
N TRP A 444 3.95 -23.83 -13.83
CA TRP A 444 4.69 -25.10 -13.89
C TRP A 444 6.04 -25.00 -14.61
N LYS A 445 6.34 -23.87 -15.27
CA LYS A 445 7.63 -23.63 -15.89
C LYS A 445 8.61 -23.07 -14.86
N ALA A 446 9.79 -23.68 -14.78
CA ALA A 446 10.87 -23.14 -13.97
C ALA A 446 11.28 -21.74 -14.46
N ALA A 447 11.27 -20.76 -13.55
CA ALA A 447 11.82 -19.41 -13.75
C ALA A 447 13.37 -19.41 -13.65
N ALA A 448 14.00 -20.37 -14.32
CA ALA A 448 15.44 -20.59 -14.33
C ALA A 448 15.91 -21.06 -15.71
N GLY A 449 17.20 -20.83 -16.00
CA GLY A 449 17.81 -21.17 -17.28
C GLY A 449 18.09 -19.95 -18.17
N THR A 450 18.31 -20.18 -19.46
CA THR A 450 18.74 -19.14 -20.42
C THR A 450 17.69 -18.07 -20.70
N GLU A 451 16.41 -18.36 -20.44
CA GLU A 451 15.27 -17.42 -20.58
C GLU A 451 15.07 -16.56 -19.31
N ALA A 452 15.61 -16.98 -18.17
CA ALA A 452 15.40 -16.35 -16.86
C ALA A 452 16.39 -15.19 -16.60
N ARG A 453 16.48 -14.26 -17.56
CA ARG A 453 17.40 -13.10 -17.50
C ARG A 453 16.97 -12.09 -16.43
N LEU A 454 17.97 -11.52 -15.76
CA LEU A 454 17.80 -10.47 -14.75
C LEU A 454 18.03 -9.10 -15.40
N ALA A 455 16.95 -8.40 -15.72
CA ALA A 455 16.98 -7.08 -16.34
C ALA A 455 17.55 -6.03 -15.38
N GLY A 456 18.37 -5.12 -15.93
CA GLY A 456 19.02 -4.05 -15.15
C GLY A 456 20.21 -4.50 -14.29
N VAL A 457 20.48 -5.81 -14.18
CA VAL A 457 21.61 -6.33 -13.39
C VAL A 457 22.89 -6.31 -14.22
N ARG A 458 23.93 -5.65 -13.70
CA ARG A 458 25.23 -5.52 -14.36
C ARG A 458 26.12 -6.73 -14.11
N SER A 459 26.14 -7.20 -12.87
CA SER A 459 26.96 -8.33 -12.42
C SER A 459 26.34 -8.96 -11.18
N LEU A 460 26.92 -10.07 -10.73
CA LEU A 460 26.57 -10.74 -9.49
C LEU A 460 27.72 -10.56 -8.49
N ALA A 461 27.41 -10.49 -7.20
CA ALA A 461 28.42 -10.29 -6.16
C ALA A 461 29.45 -11.43 -6.12
N VAL A 462 29.02 -12.65 -6.47
CA VAL A 462 29.89 -13.83 -6.62
C VAL A 462 29.73 -14.41 -8.01
N LYS A 463 30.84 -14.60 -8.73
CA LYS A 463 30.82 -15.26 -10.04
C LYS A 463 30.99 -16.76 -9.85
N LEU A 464 30.00 -17.55 -10.27
CA LEU A 464 29.97 -19.00 -10.07
C LEU A 464 30.38 -19.79 -11.33
N THR A 465 31.38 -20.64 -11.18
CA THR A 465 31.74 -21.69 -12.14
C THR A 465 30.76 -22.86 -12.10
N ASP A 466 30.81 -23.74 -13.10
CA ASP A 466 29.97 -24.95 -13.13
C ASP A 466 30.25 -25.88 -11.94
N ARG A 467 31.53 -26.00 -11.57
CA ARG A 467 31.97 -26.79 -10.41
C ARG A 467 31.39 -26.24 -9.11
N GLU A 468 31.51 -24.93 -8.89
CA GLU A 468 31.00 -24.28 -7.67
C GLU A 468 29.48 -24.35 -7.57
N ASN A 469 28.77 -24.12 -8.69
CA ASN A 469 27.34 -24.35 -8.75
C ASN A 469 26.97 -25.79 -8.38
N GLY A 470 27.75 -26.77 -8.87
CA GLY A 470 27.59 -28.19 -8.51
C GLY A 470 27.78 -28.51 -7.02
N LEU A 471 28.45 -27.65 -6.26
CA LEU A 471 28.61 -27.81 -4.80
C LEU A 471 27.44 -27.21 -4.01
N LEU A 472 26.80 -26.17 -4.53
CA LEU A 472 25.71 -25.45 -3.86
C LEU A 472 24.34 -26.05 -4.17
N ASN A 473 24.17 -26.53 -5.40
CA ASN A 473 22.89 -27.05 -5.89
C ASN A 473 22.36 -28.25 -5.07
N PRO A 474 23.19 -29.23 -4.64
CA PRO A 474 22.74 -30.32 -3.77
C PRO A 474 22.30 -29.86 -2.38
N LEU A 475 22.66 -28.64 -1.95
CA LEU A 475 22.30 -28.07 -0.66
C LEU A 475 20.96 -27.31 -0.70
N GLY A 476 20.30 -27.23 -1.86
CA GLY A 476 19.04 -26.50 -2.04
C GLY A 476 19.21 -25.00 -2.31
N ILE A 477 20.43 -24.53 -2.62
CA ILE A 477 20.70 -23.11 -2.90
C ILE A 477 20.44 -22.82 -4.39
N ASN A 478 19.60 -21.82 -4.66
CA ASN A 478 19.34 -21.35 -6.01
C ASN A 478 20.40 -20.36 -6.46
N CYS A 479 21.34 -20.87 -7.27
CA CYS A 479 22.41 -20.04 -7.81
C CYS A 479 21.89 -19.09 -8.91
N LEU A 480 22.30 -17.83 -8.83
CA LEU A 480 22.29 -16.87 -9.93
C LEU A 480 23.64 -16.93 -10.62
N ARG A 481 23.65 -16.91 -11.95
CA ARG A 481 24.89 -17.08 -12.72
C ARG A 481 24.98 -16.06 -13.84
N THR A 482 26.21 -15.75 -14.23
CA THR A 482 26.48 -14.91 -15.40
C THR A 482 27.10 -15.76 -16.49
N PHE A 483 26.46 -15.80 -17.65
CA PHE A 483 26.99 -16.47 -18.83
C PHE A 483 27.49 -15.44 -19.86
N PRO A 484 28.55 -15.76 -20.62
CA PRO A 484 28.94 -14.95 -21.77
C PRO A 484 27.74 -14.73 -22.70
N VAL A 485 27.62 -13.52 -23.27
CA VAL A 485 26.56 -13.10 -24.21
C VAL A 485 25.15 -12.96 -23.60
N VAL A 486 24.72 -13.88 -22.72
CA VAL A 486 23.37 -13.85 -22.13
C VAL A 486 23.27 -12.91 -20.93
N GLY A 487 24.37 -12.76 -20.16
CA GLY A 487 24.40 -11.94 -18.95
C GLY A 487 23.93 -12.67 -17.69
N PRO A 488 23.59 -11.93 -16.61
CA PRO A 488 23.08 -12.49 -15.36
C PRO A 488 21.69 -13.11 -15.50
N LEU A 489 21.51 -14.30 -14.92
CA LEU A 489 20.25 -15.05 -14.96
C LEU A 489 20.05 -15.89 -13.70
N VAL A 490 18.79 -16.29 -13.48
CA VAL A 490 18.43 -17.29 -12.47
C VAL A 490 18.74 -18.69 -13.00
N TRP A 491 19.56 -19.47 -12.29
CA TRP A 491 19.98 -20.81 -12.75
C TRP A 491 19.39 -21.95 -11.91
N GLY A 492 19.11 -21.71 -10.63
CA GLY A 492 18.48 -22.68 -9.72
C GLY A 492 16.96 -22.52 -9.61
N ALA A 493 16.26 -23.63 -9.34
CA ALA A 493 14.83 -23.67 -9.05
C ALA A 493 14.47 -24.78 -8.03
N ARG A 494 15.22 -24.88 -6.93
CA ARG A 494 15.03 -25.80 -5.79
C ARG A 494 14.38 -25.11 -4.60
N THR A 495 13.58 -25.87 -3.86
CA THR A 495 13.07 -25.45 -2.54
C THR A 495 14.16 -25.65 -1.47
N LEU A 496 13.99 -25.09 -0.27
CA LEU A 496 14.92 -25.29 0.85
C LEU A 496 14.92 -26.75 1.36
N GLU A 497 13.81 -27.46 1.17
CA GLU A 497 13.72 -28.92 1.37
C GLU A 497 14.35 -29.71 0.20
N GLY A 498 14.59 -29.08 -0.95
CA GLY A 498 15.13 -29.69 -2.15
C GLY A 498 16.62 -30.05 -2.13
N ALA A 499 17.20 -30.21 -0.94
CA ALA A 499 18.54 -30.78 -0.80
C ALA A 499 18.53 -32.25 -1.25
N ASP A 500 19.54 -32.65 -2.01
CA ASP A 500 19.56 -33.97 -2.66
C ASP A 500 19.53 -35.14 -1.63
N ALA A 501 19.92 -34.89 -0.38
CA ALA A 501 19.91 -35.87 0.71
C ALA A 501 18.51 -36.21 1.25
N LEU A 502 17.48 -35.41 0.93
CA LEU A 502 16.15 -35.51 1.54
C LEU A 502 15.14 -36.31 0.70
N ASP A 503 15.50 -36.71 -0.53
CA ASP A 503 14.65 -37.46 -1.47
C ASP A 503 13.18 -37.00 -1.51
N SER A 504 12.97 -35.68 -1.60
CA SER A 504 11.64 -35.07 -1.54
C SER A 504 11.03 -34.91 -2.94
N GLU A 505 9.75 -35.28 -3.09
CA GLU A 505 8.94 -35.01 -4.28
C GLU A 505 8.77 -33.48 -4.52
N TRP A 506 8.94 -32.68 -3.47
CA TRP A 506 8.81 -31.22 -3.46
C TRP A 506 10.11 -30.46 -3.73
N LYS A 507 11.12 -31.16 -4.27
CA LYS A 507 12.46 -30.63 -4.51
C LYS A 507 12.50 -29.36 -5.36
N TYR A 508 11.57 -29.22 -6.32
CA TYR A 508 11.61 -28.16 -7.33
C TYR A 508 10.53 -27.09 -7.08
N VAL A 509 10.94 -25.82 -7.15
CA VAL A 509 10.06 -24.64 -7.06
C VAL A 509 8.85 -24.72 -8.01
N PRO A 510 9.00 -24.99 -9.33
CA PRO A 510 7.84 -25.07 -10.22
C PRO A 510 6.86 -26.19 -9.84
N VAL A 511 7.34 -27.29 -9.25
CA VAL A 511 6.49 -28.40 -8.79
C VAL A 511 5.65 -27.95 -7.60
N ARG A 512 6.27 -27.35 -6.56
CA ARG A 512 5.51 -26.83 -5.43
C ARG A 512 4.56 -25.72 -5.84
N ARG A 513 5.00 -24.76 -6.65
CA ARG A 513 4.16 -23.64 -7.07
C ARG A 513 2.96 -24.09 -7.91
N LEU A 514 3.12 -25.11 -8.75
CA LEU A 514 1.98 -25.73 -9.44
C LEU A 514 0.99 -26.36 -8.45
N ALA A 515 1.48 -27.10 -7.46
CA ALA A 515 0.61 -27.69 -6.44
C ALA A 515 -0.12 -26.63 -5.62
N LEU A 516 0.56 -25.57 -5.17
CA LEU A 516 -0.05 -24.43 -4.47
C LEU A 516 -1.16 -23.78 -5.31
N HIS A 517 -0.91 -23.58 -6.60
CA HIS A 517 -1.89 -23.01 -7.52
C HIS A 517 -3.13 -23.92 -7.69
N VAL A 518 -2.93 -25.23 -7.79
CA VAL A 518 -4.01 -26.23 -7.87
C VAL A 518 -4.77 -26.29 -6.55
N GLU A 519 -4.08 -26.38 -5.42
CA GLU A 519 -4.63 -26.38 -4.06
C GLU A 519 -5.55 -25.17 -3.84
N GLU A 520 -5.05 -23.96 -4.12
CA GLU A 520 -5.80 -22.73 -3.87
C GLU A 520 -7.00 -22.56 -4.82
N SER A 521 -6.83 -22.88 -6.11
CA SER A 521 -7.94 -22.80 -7.08
C SER A 521 -9.07 -23.76 -6.72
N LEU A 522 -8.73 -24.99 -6.34
CA LEU A 522 -9.71 -25.98 -5.91
C LEU A 522 -10.34 -25.62 -4.56
N HIS A 523 -9.55 -25.12 -3.61
CA HIS A 523 -10.06 -24.67 -2.32
C HIS A 523 -11.15 -23.61 -2.49
N ARG A 524 -10.90 -22.56 -3.29
CA ARG A 524 -11.91 -21.52 -3.61
C ARG A 524 -13.08 -22.07 -4.41
N GLY A 525 -12.80 -22.84 -5.46
CA GLY A 525 -13.81 -23.36 -6.37
C GLY A 525 -14.76 -24.40 -5.74
N LEU A 526 -14.36 -25.00 -4.61
CA LEU A 526 -15.11 -26.02 -3.90
C LEU A 526 -15.71 -25.54 -2.57
N GLN A 527 -15.62 -24.25 -2.23
CA GLN A 527 -16.23 -23.72 -0.99
C GLN A 527 -17.72 -24.03 -0.85
N TRP A 528 -18.44 -24.17 -1.96
CA TRP A 528 -19.87 -24.50 -1.92
C TRP A 528 -20.19 -25.91 -1.40
N VAL A 529 -19.21 -26.83 -1.42
CA VAL A 529 -19.39 -28.24 -1.02
C VAL A 529 -19.90 -28.35 0.42
N VAL A 530 -19.52 -27.41 1.29
CA VAL A 530 -19.93 -27.39 2.71
C VAL A 530 -21.43 -27.18 2.93
N PHE A 531 -22.15 -26.72 1.90
CA PHE A 531 -23.60 -26.47 1.97
C PHE A 531 -24.43 -27.60 1.36
N GLU A 532 -23.80 -28.68 0.91
CA GLU A 532 -24.46 -29.77 0.21
C GLU A 532 -24.45 -31.06 1.06
N PRO A 533 -25.48 -31.92 0.95
CA PRO A 533 -25.49 -33.20 1.64
C PRO A 533 -24.33 -34.09 1.19
N ASN A 534 -23.55 -34.60 2.15
CA ASN A 534 -22.45 -35.52 1.91
C ASN A 534 -22.97 -36.85 1.34
N SER A 535 -22.90 -37.00 0.02
CA SER A 535 -23.54 -38.07 -0.75
C SER A 535 -22.76 -38.41 -2.02
N GLU A 536 -23.02 -39.58 -2.61
CA GLU A 536 -22.38 -39.97 -3.88
C GLU A 536 -22.64 -38.95 -5.01
N GLN A 537 -23.80 -38.28 -5.00
CA GLN A 537 -24.10 -37.23 -5.97
C GLN A 537 -23.17 -36.02 -5.81
N LEU A 538 -22.91 -35.58 -4.57
CA LEU A 538 -21.95 -34.52 -4.28
C LEU A 538 -20.54 -34.92 -4.72
N TRP A 539 -20.11 -36.13 -4.38
CA TRP A 539 -18.79 -36.64 -4.77
C TRP A 539 -18.63 -36.71 -6.29
N GLN A 540 -19.65 -37.13 -7.03
CA GLN A 540 -19.65 -37.09 -8.49
C GLN A 540 -19.48 -35.66 -9.04
N GLN A 541 -20.19 -34.68 -8.47
CA GLN A 541 -20.04 -33.29 -8.90
C GLN A 541 -18.64 -32.73 -8.62
N ILE A 542 -18.06 -33.06 -7.47
CA ILE A 542 -16.68 -32.70 -7.12
C ILE A 542 -15.71 -33.30 -8.14
N ARG A 543 -15.81 -34.61 -8.40
CA ARG A 543 -14.95 -35.31 -9.37
C ARG A 543 -15.06 -34.67 -10.76
N LEU A 544 -16.26 -34.37 -11.22
CA LEU A 544 -16.49 -33.74 -12.53
C LEU A 544 -15.86 -32.34 -12.61
N LYS A 545 -16.09 -31.47 -11.62
CA LYS A 545 -15.61 -30.09 -11.62
C LYS A 545 -14.09 -29.99 -11.48
N ALA A 546 -13.52 -30.74 -10.54
CA ALA A 546 -12.07 -30.79 -10.35
C ALA A 546 -11.38 -31.41 -11.58
N SER A 547 -11.97 -32.46 -12.18
CA SER A 547 -11.41 -33.06 -13.39
C SER A 547 -11.46 -32.12 -14.60
N ALA A 548 -12.51 -31.31 -14.74
CA ALA A 548 -12.61 -30.31 -15.81
C ALA A 548 -11.50 -29.25 -15.68
N TYR A 549 -11.30 -28.73 -14.46
CA TYR A 549 -10.22 -27.77 -14.16
C TYR A 549 -8.83 -28.34 -14.45
N LEU A 550 -8.54 -29.56 -13.96
CA LEU A 550 -7.24 -30.20 -14.21
C LEU A 550 -7.06 -30.54 -15.70
N ASN A 551 -8.14 -30.85 -16.42
CA ASN A 551 -8.08 -31.04 -17.86
C ASN A 551 -7.68 -29.76 -18.60
N ASP A 552 -8.17 -28.60 -18.15
CA ASP A 552 -7.79 -27.32 -18.75
C ASP A 552 -6.30 -27.01 -18.52
N LEU A 553 -5.76 -27.29 -17.33
CA LEU A 553 -4.32 -27.21 -17.05
C LEU A 553 -3.51 -28.22 -17.89
N PHE A 554 -4.00 -29.45 -18.04
CA PHE A 554 -3.38 -30.46 -18.89
C PHE A 554 -3.26 -29.98 -20.34
N ARG A 555 -4.34 -29.39 -20.90
CA ARG A 555 -4.35 -28.83 -22.26
C ARG A 555 -3.39 -27.65 -22.43
N GLN A 556 -3.11 -26.91 -21.36
CA GLN A 556 -2.10 -25.86 -21.33
C GLN A 556 -0.66 -26.39 -21.18
N GLY A 557 -0.49 -27.70 -20.97
CA GLY A 557 0.81 -28.36 -20.84
C GLY A 557 1.38 -28.35 -19.42
N ALA A 558 0.54 -28.20 -18.40
CA ALA A 558 0.96 -28.15 -16.99
C ALA A 558 1.51 -29.47 -16.46
N PHE A 559 1.04 -30.59 -17.01
CA PHE A 559 1.38 -31.94 -16.55
C PHE A 559 2.14 -32.73 -17.62
N LYS A 560 2.80 -33.81 -17.19
CA LYS A 560 3.43 -34.79 -18.07
C LYS A 560 2.48 -35.96 -18.35
N GLY A 561 2.73 -36.64 -19.47
CA GLY A 561 1.88 -37.73 -19.95
C GLY A 561 1.17 -37.35 -21.25
N GLY A 562 0.88 -38.34 -22.09
CA GLY A 562 0.17 -38.14 -23.36
C GLY A 562 -1.35 -38.15 -23.18
N THR A 563 -1.83 -38.64 -22.04
CA THR A 563 -3.26 -38.77 -21.74
C THR A 563 -3.61 -38.19 -20.37
N PRO A 564 -4.87 -37.76 -20.15
CA PRO A 564 -5.31 -37.26 -18.85
C PRO A 564 -5.02 -38.21 -17.68
N ARG A 565 -5.15 -39.54 -17.89
CA ARG A 565 -4.91 -40.55 -16.85
C ARG A 565 -3.45 -40.67 -16.41
N GLU A 566 -2.51 -40.32 -17.28
CA GLU A 566 -1.08 -40.26 -16.95
C GLU A 566 -0.71 -38.94 -16.29
N ALA A 567 -1.53 -37.91 -16.48
CA ALA A 567 -1.29 -36.53 -16.08
C ALA A 567 -1.91 -36.17 -14.74
N TYR A 568 -3.14 -36.60 -14.46
CA TYR A 568 -3.83 -36.33 -13.21
C TYR A 568 -4.91 -37.38 -12.89
N PHE A 569 -5.32 -37.43 -11.63
CA PHE A 569 -6.54 -38.10 -11.22
C PHE A 569 -7.25 -37.34 -10.10
N VAL A 570 -8.55 -37.54 -9.98
CA VAL A 570 -9.36 -37.04 -8.85
C VAL A 570 -10.11 -38.21 -8.24
N LYS A 571 -9.90 -38.45 -6.95
CA LYS A 571 -10.60 -39.46 -6.17
C LYS A 571 -11.36 -38.78 -5.03
N CYS A 572 -12.65 -39.05 -4.96
CA CYS A 572 -13.54 -38.59 -3.90
C CYS A 572 -14.68 -39.59 -3.90
N ASP A 573 -14.62 -40.61 -3.04
CA ASP A 573 -15.54 -41.74 -2.94
C ASP A 573 -15.44 -42.35 -1.53
N LYS A 574 -16.13 -43.48 -1.30
CA LYS A 574 -16.12 -44.20 -0.02
C LYS A 574 -14.73 -44.69 0.43
N ASP A 575 -13.76 -44.85 -0.47
CA ASP A 575 -12.41 -45.21 -0.07
C ASP A 575 -11.65 -44.01 0.50
N THR A 576 -12.03 -42.79 0.10
CA THR A 576 -11.42 -41.54 0.59
C THR A 576 -12.20 -40.92 1.75
N THR A 577 -13.52 -41.09 1.79
CA THR A 577 -14.42 -40.51 2.80
C THR A 577 -15.18 -41.65 3.49
N THR A 578 -14.83 -41.92 4.75
CA THR A 578 -15.40 -43.02 5.54
C THR A 578 -16.79 -42.66 6.11
N ASP A 579 -17.54 -43.64 6.61
CA ASP A 579 -18.84 -43.36 7.25
C ASP A 579 -18.69 -42.42 8.47
N ALA A 580 -17.59 -42.53 9.22
CA ALA A 580 -17.28 -41.61 10.32
C ALA A 580 -17.00 -40.17 9.83
N ASP A 581 -16.34 -40.02 8.67
CA ASP A 581 -16.15 -38.71 8.03
C ASP A 581 -17.50 -38.12 7.61
N ILE A 582 -18.39 -38.94 7.05
CA ILE A 582 -19.74 -38.52 6.65
C ILE A 582 -20.53 -38.01 7.85
N ASP A 583 -20.52 -38.77 8.95
CA ASP A 583 -21.20 -38.38 10.20
C ASP A 583 -20.60 -37.10 10.80
N ALA A 584 -19.31 -36.86 10.61
CA ALA A 584 -18.61 -35.63 11.00
C ALA A 584 -18.76 -34.48 9.98
N GLY A 585 -19.49 -34.67 8.88
CA GLY A 585 -19.67 -33.66 7.83
C GLY A 585 -18.41 -33.40 7.00
N VAL A 586 -17.44 -34.32 7.01
CA VAL A 586 -16.15 -34.21 6.33
C VAL A 586 -16.20 -34.87 4.95
N VAL A 587 -15.73 -34.16 3.92
CA VAL A 587 -15.50 -34.70 2.57
C VAL A 587 -14.01 -34.66 2.26
N ASN A 588 -13.43 -35.81 1.93
CA ASN A 588 -12.03 -35.94 1.58
C ASN A 588 -11.87 -36.10 0.07
N ILE A 589 -11.03 -35.27 -0.52
CA ILE A 589 -10.74 -35.24 -1.95
C ILE A 589 -9.24 -35.46 -2.12
N VAL A 590 -8.87 -36.51 -2.84
CA VAL A 590 -7.49 -36.86 -3.16
C VAL A 590 -7.24 -36.62 -4.63
N ILE A 591 -6.28 -35.75 -4.93
CA ILE A 591 -5.90 -35.39 -6.29
C ILE A 591 -4.45 -35.75 -6.50
N GLY A 592 -4.16 -36.47 -7.58
CA GLY A 592 -2.79 -36.66 -8.04
C GLY A 592 -2.53 -35.80 -9.26
N ILE A 593 -1.39 -35.10 -9.29
CA ILE A 593 -0.89 -34.37 -10.46
C ILE A 593 0.51 -34.86 -10.80
N ALA A 594 0.83 -34.99 -12.09
CA ALA A 594 2.13 -35.49 -12.57
C ALA A 594 2.97 -34.36 -13.19
N PRO A 595 3.75 -33.60 -12.41
CA PRO A 595 4.48 -32.44 -12.90
C PRO A 595 5.82 -32.77 -13.59
N VAL A 596 6.49 -33.87 -13.20
CA VAL A 596 7.87 -34.18 -13.62
C VAL A 596 7.95 -35.40 -14.53
N LYS A 597 7.30 -36.50 -14.19
CA LYS A 597 7.24 -37.71 -15.03
C LYS A 597 5.81 -38.23 -15.15
N PRO A 598 5.43 -38.83 -16.29
CA PRO A 598 4.10 -39.45 -16.45
C PRO A 598 3.85 -40.49 -15.35
N ALA A 599 2.64 -40.48 -14.78
CA ALA A 599 2.21 -41.39 -13.72
C ALA A 599 3.03 -41.36 -12.40
N GLU A 600 3.88 -40.35 -12.21
CA GLU A 600 4.53 -40.04 -10.93
C GLU A 600 3.77 -38.88 -10.28
N PHE A 601 2.80 -39.22 -9.44
CA PHE A 601 1.83 -38.27 -8.91
C PHE A 601 2.28 -37.65 -7.59
N VAL A 602 2.33 -36.33 -7.58
CA VAL A 602 2.31 -35.54 -6.36
C VAL A 602 0.86 -35.47 -5.86
N ILE A 603 0.66 -35.82 -4.59
CA ILE A 603 -0.68 -35.89 -3.99
C ILE A 603 -1.04 -34.59 -3.29
N VAL A 604 -2.16 -34.02 -3.71
CA VAL A 604 -2.87 -32.91 -3.06
C VAL A 604 -4.11 -33.46 -2.38
N LYS A 605 -4.24 -33.21 -1.07
CA LYS A 605 -5.43 -33.59 -0.31
C LYS A 605 -6.20 -32.33 0.06
N ILE A 606 -7.50 -32.33 -0.21
CA ILE A 606 -8.42 -31.26 0.16
C ILE A 606 -9.47 -31.88 1.06
N GLN A 607 -9.65 -31.29 2.23
CA GLN A 607 -10.69 -31.65 3.18
C GLN A 607 -11.67 -30.48 3.25
N GLN A 608 -12.96 -30.77 3.13
CA GLN A 608 -14.05 -29.80 3.32
C GLN A 608 -14.90 -30.28 4.50
N MET A 609 -15.21 -29.38 5.44
CA MET A 609 -15.98 -29.72 6.64
C MET A 609 -17.25 -28.88 6.69
N ALA A 610 -18.41 -29.54 6.80
CA ALA A 610 -19.67 -28.86 7.03
C ALA A 610 -19.68 -28.19 8.41
N GLY A 611 -19.95 -26.89 8.47
CA GLY A 611 -20.16 -26.16 9.72
C GLY A 611 -18.95 -25.44 10.33
N GLN A 612 -17.78 -25.42 9.68
CA GLN A 612 -16.67 -24.59 10.15
C GLN A 612 -16.82 -23.14 9.66
N PHE A 613 -17.62 -22.36 10.39
CA PHE A 613 -17.56 -20.91 10.34
C PHE A 613 -16.36 -20.46 11.17
N ASP A 614 -15.28 -20.03 10.52
CA ASP A 614 -14.47 -18.99 11.13
C ASP A 614 -15.29 -17.70 11.01
N LEU A 615 -16.06 -17.41 12.06
CA LEU A 615 -16.45 -16.05 12.38
C LEU A 615 -15.18 -15.33 12.82
N SER A 616 -14.42 -14.80 11.87
CA SER A 616 -13.35 -13.83 12.13
C SER A 616 -13.53 -12.62 11.25
#